data_AF-A0A7C3SKY7-F1
#
_entry.id   AF-A0A7C3SKY7-F1
#
_cell.length_a   1.000
_cell.length_b   1.000
_cell.length_c   1.000
_cell.angle_alpha   90.00
_cell.angle_beta   90.00
_cell.angle_gamma   90.00
#
_symmetry.space_group_name_H-M   'P 1'
#
loop_
_entity.id
_entity.type
_entity.pdbx_description
1 polymer ?
#
loop_
_entity_poly.entity_id
_entity_poly.type
_entity_poly.pdbx_seq_one_letter_code
_entity_poly.pdbx_strand_id
1 'polypeptide(L)'
;MSTKVYRNDEVKRVVAFIPRGHAHVRLLLELRDQAIILNEATLAAITRAYLSVLLHPLRKAVEMRLVRLPERKALYAEYQLLETERSEDEVLAEAEEIWQRATGSGGTGCPGHG
;
A
#
# COMPACT_ATOMS: atom_id res chain seq x y z
N MET A 1 5.30 15.05 6.44
CA MET A 1 4.79 14.63 5.11
C MET A 1 3.35 15.09 4.98
N SER A 2 2.93 15.59 3.81
CA SER A 2 1.52 15.84 3.51
C SER A 2 0.89 14.57 2.94
N THR A 3 -0.21 14.10 3.52
CA THR A 3 -0.95 12.92 3.03
C THR A 3 -2.04 13.38 2.05
N LYS A 4 -2.11 12.74 0.88
CA LYS A 4 -3.19 12.93 -0.10
C LYS A 4 -4.00 11.64 -0.20
N VAL A 5 -5.33 11.76 -0.23
CA VAL A 5 -6.25 10.66 -0.52
C VAL A 5 -6.79 10.88 -1.92
N TYR A 6 -6.63 9.88 -2.79
CA TYR A 6 -7.15 9.91 -4.16
C TYR A 6 -8.46 9.13 -4.22
N ARG A 7 -9.51 9.75 -4.75
CA ARG A 7 -10.75 9.04 -5.10
C ARG A 7 -10.57 8.31 -6.43
N ASN A 8 -11.41 7.30 -6.67
CA ASN A 8 -11.33 6.51 -7.90
C ASN A 8 -11.49 7.36 -9.17
N ASP A 9 -12.29 8.44 -9.16
CA ASP A 9 -12.44 9.34 -10.30
C ASP A 9 -11.19 10.19 -10.58
N GLU A 10 -10.23 10.21 -9.66
CA GLU A 10 -8.95 10.91 -9.77
C GLU A 10 -7.82 10.03 -10.29
N VAL A 11 -8.06 8.72 -10.42
CA VAL A 11 -7.14 7.77 -11.03
C VAL A 11 -7.41 7.72 -12.54
N LYS A 12 -6.45 8.17 -13.35
CA LYS A 12 -6.57 8.18 -14.81
C LYS A 12 -6.37 6.79 -15.40
N ARG A 13 -5.35 6.06 -14.94
CA ARG A 13 -5.09 4.66 -15.34
C ARG A 13 -4.07 3.99 -14.42
N VAL A 14 -4.08 2.67 -14.43
CA VAL A 14 -3.09 1.80 -13.79
C VAL A 14 -2.48 0.88 -14.86
N VAL A 15 -1.15 0.78 -14.91
CA VAL A 15 -0.45 -0.08 -15.88
C VAL A 15 0.62 -0.90 -15.17
N ALA A 16 0.48 -2.23 -15.22
CA ALA A 16 1.55 -3.16 -14.88
C ALA A 16 2.36 -3.47 -16.15
N PHE A 17 3.67 -3.29 -16.12
CA PHE A 17 4.53 -3.50 -17.28
C PHE A 17 5.92 -3.95 -16.88
N ILE A 18 6.63 -4.60 -17.79
CA ILE A 18 8.06 -4.91 -17.66
C ILE A 18 8.79 -3.99 -18.65
N PRO A 19 9.64 -3.05 -18.19
CA PRO A 19 10.42 -2.22 -19.09
C PRO A 19 11.30 -3.08 -20.01
N ARG A 20 11.57 -2.62 -21.23
CA ARG A 20 12.47 -3.32 -22.15
C ARG A 20 13.83 -3.55 -21.49
N GLY A 21 14.36 -4.77 -21.59
CA GLY A 21 15.66 -5.14 -20.98
C GLY A 21 15.64 -5.35 -19.46
N HIS A 22 14.47 -5.32 -18.81
CA HIS A 22 14.34 -5.55 -17.37
C HIS A 22 13.61 -6.87 -17.11
N ALA A 23 13.86 -7.48 -15.95
CA ALA A 23 13.23 -8.74 -15.56
C ALA A 23 11.98 -8.56 -14.68
N HIS A 24 11.85 -7.41 -14.01
CA HIS A 24 10.89 -7.21 -12.93
C HIS A 24 9.75 -6.27 -13.33
N VAL A 25 8.57 -6.53 -12.78
CA VAL A 25 7.38 -5.71 -13.01
C VAL A 25 7.57 -4.30 -12.43
N ARG A 26 6.93 -3.32 -13.07
CA ARG A 26 6.68 -1.97 -12.58
C ARG A 26 5.18 -1.71 -12.62
N LEU A 27 4.69 -0.95 -11.66
CA LEU A 27 3.32 -0.43 -11.67
C LEU A 27 3.36 1.08 -11.87
N LEU A 28 2.77 1.56 -12.96
CA LEU A 28 2.43 2.97 -13.15
C LEU A 28 1.03 3.21 -12.58
N LEU A 29 0.93 4.14 -11.65
CA LEU A 29 -0.32 4.73 -11.17
C LEU A 29 -0.38 6.17 -11.65
N GLU A 30 -1.21 6.45 -12.65
CA GLU A 30 -1.40 7.79 -13.18
C GLU A 30 -2.62 8.46 -12.53
N LEU A 31 -2.39 9.58 -11.85
CA LEU A 31 -3.36 10.33 -11.08
C LEU A 31 -3.64 11.68 -11.78
N ARG A 32 -4.62 12.44 -11.27
CA ARG A 32 -4.96 13.75 -11.84
C ARG A 32 -3.80 14.74 -11.81
N ASP A 33 -3.03 14.76 -10.73
CA ASP A 33 -1.96 15.74 -10.45
C ASP A 33 -0.54 15.18 -10.54
N GLN A 34 -0.36 13.85 -10.55
CA GLN A 34 0.96 13.22 -10.63
C GLN A 34 0.92 11.80 -11.20
N ALA A 35 2.10 11.23 -11.47
CA ALA A 35 2.27 9.83 -11.84
C ALA A 35 3.29 9.17 -10.91
N ILE A 36 3.00 7.95 -10.45
CA ILE A 36 3.84 7.18 -9.53
C ILE A 36 4.25 5.88 -10.21
N ILE A 37 5.54 5.53 -10.15
CA ILE A 37 6.04 4.22 -10.59
C ILE A 37 6.55 3.44 -9.37
N LEU A 38 5.99 2.26 -9.15
CA LEU A 38 6.39 1.36 -8.06
C LEU A 38 7.25 0.21 -8.58
N ASN A 39 8.26 -0.17 -7.79
CA ASN A 39 9.06 -1.38 -8.01
C ASN A 39 8.29 -2.64 -7.58
N GLU A 40 8.63 -3.77 -8.19
CA GLU A 40 8.01 -5.08 -7.93
C GLU A 40 7.96 -5.44 -6.43
N ALA A 41 9.04 -5.23 -5.68
CA ALA A 41 9.08 -5.54 -4.24
C ALA A 41 8.06 -4.71 -3.44
N THR A 42 7.88 -3.44 -3.79
CA THR A 42 6.87 -2.57 -3.16
C THR A 42 5.46 -3.00 -3.56
N LEU A 43 5.25 -3.33 -4.84
CA LEU A 43 3.96 -3.84 -5.32
C LEU A 43 3.59 -5.14 -4.60
N ALA A 44 4.51 -6.08 -4.48
CA ALA A 44 4.31 -7.34 -3.78
C ALA A 44 3.95 -7.12 -2.30
N ALA A 45 4.58 -6.14 -1.64
CA ALA A 45 4.23 -5.79 -0.26
C ALA A 45 2.82 -5.19 -0.14
N ILE A 46 2.43 -4.28 -1.05
CA ILE A 46 1.07 -3.72 -1.09
C ILE A 46 0.05 -4.85 -1.31
N THR A 47 0.30 -5.73 -2.27
CA THR A 47 -0.58 -6.87 -2.57
C THR A 47 -0.71 -7.79 -1.35
N ARG A 48 0.38 -8.14 -0.68
CA ARG A 48 0.32 -8.97 0.54
C ARG A 48 -0.46 -8.28 1.65
N ALA A 49 -0.16 -7.01 1.95
CA ALA A 49 -0.87 -6.26 2.99
C ALA A 49 -2.39 -6.20 2.71
N TYR A 50 -2.75 -5.85 1.47
CA TYR A 50 -4.15 -5.76 1.04
C TYR A 50 -4.87 -7.10 1.18
N LEU A 51 -4.28 -8.18 0.66
CA LEU A 51 -4.89 -9.51 0.71
C LEU A 51 -4.95 -10.07 2.15
N SER A 52 -3.94 -9.77 2.99
CA SER A 52 -3.93 -10.18 4.40
C SER A 52 -5.10 -9.60 5.18
N VAL A 53 -5.51 -8.36 4.90
CA VAL A 53 -6.71 -7.76 5.53
C VAL A 53 -7.98 -8.23 4.83
N LEU A 54 -8.03 -8.18 3.49
CA LEU A 54 -9.23 -8.51 2.71
C LEU A 54 -9.71 -9.95 2.94
N LEU A 55 -8.77 -10.91 3.00
CA LEU A 55 -9.10 -12.34 3.02
C LEU A 55 -9.18 -12.93 4.43
N HIS A 56 -8.78 -12.19 5.46
CA HIS A 56 -8.81 -12.68 6.84
C HIS A 56 -10.08 -12.16 7.55
N PRO A 57 -10.91 -13.03 8.16
CA PRO A 57 -12.24 -12.66 8.63
C PRO A 57 -12.24 -11.62 9.77
N LEU A 58 -11.14 -11.54 10.52
CA LEU A 58 -11.03 -10.68 11.71
C LEU A 58 -9.93 -9.62 11.64
N ARG A 59 -9.01 -9.69 10.66
CA ARG A 59 -7.84 -8.81 10.63
C ARG A 59 -8.25 -7.47 10.04
N LYS A 60 -7.82 -6.38 10.65
CA LYS A 60 -8.15 -5.00 10.27
C LYS A 60 -6.93 -4.21 9.80
N ALA A 61 -5.73 -4.60 10.23
CA ALA A 61 -4.50 -3.94 9.80
C ALA A 61 -3.32 -4.91 9.73
N VAL A 62 -2.31 -4.54 8.94
CA VAL A 62 -0.98 -5.15 8.93
C VAL A 62 0.03 -4.10 8.47
N GLU A 63 1.16 -3.99 9.15
CA GLU A 63 2.24 -3.09 8.76
C GLU A 63 3.29 -3.87 7.95
N MET A 64 3.68 -3.30 6.81
CA MET A 64 4.82 -3.75 6.01
C MET A 64 5.93 -2.71 6.13
N ARG A 65 7.07 -3.04 6.75
CA ARG A 65 8.15 -2.09 6.99
C ARG A 65 9.40 -2.44 6.21
N LEU A 66 10.11 -1.41 5.73
CA LEU A 66 11.35 -1.56 4.98
C LEU A 66 12.43 -2.25 5.83
N VAL A 67 12.96 -3.34 5.31
CA VAL A 67 14.06 -4.11 5.89
C VAL A 67 15.11 -4.33 4.81
N ARG A 68 16.38 -4.24 5.19
CA ARG A 68 17.52 -4.64 4.37
C ARG A 68 17.82 -6.11 4.64
N LEU A 69 17.88 -6.93 3.58
CA LEU A 69 18.14 -8.37 3.63
C LEU A 69 19.43 -8.71 2.87
N PRO A 70 20.58 -8.71 3.56
CA PRO A 70 21.86 -9.09 2.96
C PRO A 70 21.80 -10.52 2.40
N GLU A 71 21.23 -11.43 3.19
CA GLU A 71 20.98 -12.82 2.80
C GLU A 71 19.54 -12.98 2.32
N ARG A 72 19.37 -13.39 1.05
CA ARG A 72 18.07 -13.52 0.40
C ARG A 72 18.15 -14.48 -0.78
N LYS A 73 16.99 -14.97 -1.24
CA LYS A 73 16.89 -15.77 -2.47
C LYS A 73 17.36 -14.96 -3.69
N ALA A 74 17.90 -15.65 -4.68
CA ALA A 74 18.25 -15.05 -5.96
C ALA A 74 17.03 -14.34 -6.58
N LEU A 75 17.25 -13.22 -7.25
CA LEU A 75 16.23 -12.35 -7.89
C LEU A 75 15.36 -11.53 -6.93
N TYR A 76 15.52 -11.64 -5.61
CA TYR A 76 14.85 -10.74 -4.67
C TYR A 76 15.63 -9.45 -4.48
N ALA A 77 14.90 -8.34 -4.29
CA ALA A 77 15.49 -7.06 -3.94
C ALA A 77 16.16 -7.12 -2.56
N GLU A 78 17.28 -6.41 -2.39
CA GLU A 78 17.96 -6.27 -1.09
C GLU A 78 17.09 -5.57 -0.06
N TYR A 79 16.32 -4.57 -0.52
CA TYR A 79 15.36 -3.84 0.30
C TYR A 79 13.95 -4.34 -0.01
N GLN A 80 13.26 -4.83 1.01
CA GLN A 80 11.90 -5.34 0.90
C GLN A 80 11.07 -4.77 2.05
N LEU A 81 9.74 -4.78 1.90
CA LEU A 81 8.87 -4.51 3.04
C LEU A 81 8.35 -5.85 3.60
N LEU A 82 8.60 -6.10 4.88
CA LEU A 82 8.19 -7.31 5.60
C LEU A 82 7.18 -6.97 6.68
N GLU A 83 6.35 -7.96 7.04
CA GLU A 83 5.40 -7.83 8.15
C GLU A 83 6.16 -7.52 9.44
N THR A 84 5.62 -6.62 10.26
CA THR A 84 6.18 -6.32 11.57
C THR A 84 5.44 -7.06 12.68
N GLU A 85 6.07 -7.11 13.86
CA GLU A 85 5.46 -7.71 15.05
C GLU A 85 4.62 -6.70 15.86
N ARG A 86 4.38 -5.50 15.32
CA ARG A 86 3.53 -4.50 15.97
C ARG A 86 2.11 -5.03 16.12
N SER A 87 1.44 -4.63 17.19
CA SER A 87 0.05 -5.02 17.42
C SER A 87 -0.86 -4.42 16.34
N GLU A 88 -1.90 -5.18 15.97
CA GLU A 88 -2.87 -4.74 14.97
C GLU A 88 -3.55 -3.43 15.37
N ASP A 89 -3.89 -3.29 16.65
CA ASP A 89 -4.55 -2.10 17.20
C ASP A 89 -3.67 -0.85 17.09
N GLU A 90 -2.37 -0.95 17.38
CA GLU A 90 -1.44 0.18 17.24
C GLU A 90 -1.30 0.62 15.79
N VAL A 91 -1.15 -0.34 14.87
CA VAL A 91 -1.01 -0.06 13.43
C VAL A 91 -2.29 0.57 12.90
N LEU A 92 -3.45 0.06 13.30
CA LEU A 92 -4.74 0.59 12.90
C LEU A 92 -4.93 2.03 13.40
N ALA A 93 -4.67 2.29 14.68
CA ALA A 93 -4.83 3.62 15.28
C ALA A 93 -3.94 4.66 14.58
N GLU A 94 -2.68 4.32 14.28
CA GLU A 94 -1.77 5.21 13.56
C GLU A 94 -2.24 5.48 12.12
N ALA A 95 -2.69 4.44 11.41
CA ALA A 95 -3.21 4.58 10.05
C ALA A 95 -4.50 5.42 9.99
N GLU A 96 -5.41 5.23 10.95
CA GLU A 96 -6.65 6.00 11.08
C GLU A 96 -6.35 7.49 11.33
N GLU A 97 -5.40 7.80 12.22
CA GLU A 97 -5.02 9.18 12.50
C GLU A 97 -4.49 9.88 11.24
N ILE A 98 -3.65 9.19 10.45
CA ILE A 98 -3.12 9.71 9.19
C ILE A 98 -4.24 9.91 8.16
N TRP A 99 -5.17 8.95 8.07
CA TRP A 99 -6.30 9.03 7.15
C TRP A 99 -7.26 10.18 7.50
N GLN A 100 -7.62 10.33 8.78
CA GLN A 100 -8.49 11.41 9.26
C GLN A 100 -7.87 12.78 9.03
N ARG A 101 -6.55 12.93 9.28
CA ARG A 101 -5.83 14.17 8.97
C ARG A 101 -5.85 14.51 7.49
N ALA A 102 -5.86 13.50 6.61
CA ALA A 102 -5.87 13.69 5.17
C ALA A 102 -7.26 13.98 4.59
N THR A 103 -8.32 13.44 5.20
CA THR A 103 -9.71 13.63 4.75
C THR A 103 -10.41 14.82 5.40
N GLY A 104 -9.88 15.33 6.52
CA GLY A 104 -10.50 16.40 7.30
C GLY A 104 -11.72 15.90 8.07
N SER A 105 -11.88 16.32 9.32
CA SER A 105 -13.06 16.07 10.15
C SER A 105 -14.29 16.81 9.58
N GLY A 106 -14.86 16.26 8.50
CA GLY A 106 -16.00 16.81 7.77
C GLY A 106 -16.51 15.83 6.71
N GLY A 107 -17.04 14.68 7.13
CA GLY A 107 -17.64 13.69 6.23
C GLY A 107 -18.40 12.63 6.98
N THR A 108 -19.71 12.82 7.07
CA THR A 108 -20.75 11.97 7.68
C THR A 108 -20.58 10.48 7.40
N GLY A 109 -20.83 9.67 8.43
CA GLY A 109 -20.68 8.22 8.42
C GLY A 109 -21.37 7.50 7.26
N CYS A 110 -20.77 6.37 6.87
CA CYS A 110 -21.47 5.36 6.11
C CYS A 110 -22.58 4.76 6.99
N PRO A 111 -23.84 4.67 6.52
CA PRO A 111 -24.81 3.78 7.12
C PRO A 111 -24.32 2.35 6.93
N GLY A 112 -24.28 1.58 8.03
CA GLY A 112 -24.11 0.15 7.95
C GLY A 112 -25.13 -0.46 6.98
N HIS A 113 -24.69 -1.45 6.21
CA HIS A 113 -25.59 -2.32 5.48
C HIS A 113 -25.50 -3.71 6.09
N GLY A 114 -26.65 -4.14 6.63
CA GLY A 114 -27.16 -5.52 6.66
C GLY A 114 -26.34 -6.54 7.41
#